data_AF-A0AA41H7I0-F1
#
_entry.id   AF-A0AA41H7I0-F1
#
_cell.length_a   1.000
_cell.length_b   1.000
_cell.length_c   1.000
_cell.angle_alpha   90.00
_cell.angle_beta   90.00
_cell.angle_gamma   90.00
#
_symmetry.space_group_name_H-M   'P 1'
#
loop_
_entity.id
_entity.type
_entity.pdbx_description
1 polymer ?
#
loop_
_entity_poly.entity_id
_entity_poly.type
_entity_poly.pdbx_seq_one_letter_code
_entity_poly.pdbx_strand_id
1 'polypeptide(L)'
;MSAGTPRVDACIEAVSMRFPSLTSTTYFQEVHQYITPLARQMEREVADLLEAKQVICAWSPDANIESTWASSCGELWSFIDGDPKENRVSFCHHCGKRVELKGGA
;
A
#
# COMPACT_ATOMS: atom_id res chain seq x y z
N MET A 1 -9.67 14.71 -6.38
CA MET A 1 -8.55 14.36 -7.27
C MET A 1 -8.71 12.91 -7.67
N SER A 2 -9.43 12.62 -8.75
CA SER A 2 -9.55 11.25 -9.25
C SER A 2 -8.35 11.03 -10.17
N ALA A 3 -7.39 10.21 -9.74
CA ALA A 3 -6.27 9.80 -10.58
C ALA A 3 -6.84 9.02 -11.76
N GLY A 4 -7.06 9.75 -12.86
CA GLY A 4 -7.75 9.25 -14.03
C GLY A 4 -6.88 8.22 -14.70
N THR A 5 -7.24 6.95 -14.53
CA THR A 5 -6.89 5.90 -15.49
C THR A 5 -7.11 6.48 -16.89
N PRO A 6 -6.09 6.51 -17.77
CA PRO A 6 -6.28 7.04 -19.12
C PRO A 6 -7.46 6.29 -19.74
N ARG A 7 -8.45 7.02 -20.26
CA ARG A 7 -9.55 6.40 -21.02
C ARG A 7 -8.90 5.53 -22.09
N VAL A 8 -9.31 4.27 -22.17
CA VAL A 8 -8.71 3.24 -23.02
C VAL A 8 -8.39 3.77 -24.43
N ASP A 9 -9.25 4.64 -24.95
CA ASP A 9 -9.10 5.37 -26.22
C ASP A 9 -7.76 6.12 -26.37
N ALA A 10 -7.29 6.82 -25.31
CA ALA A 10 -6.03 7.55 -25.33
C ALA A 10 -4.80 6.62 -25.32
N CYS A 11 -4.91 5.47 -24.66
CA CYS A 11 -3.86 4.44 -24.72
C CYS A 11 -3.82 3.78 -26.10
N ILE A 12 -4.99 3.50 -26.70
CA ILE A 12 -5.09 2.96 -28.05
C ILE A 12 -4.42 3.94 -29.03
N GLU A 13 -4.77 5.22 -28.96
CA GLU A 13 -4.20 6.27 -29.82
C GLU A 13 -2.68 6.37 -29.67
N ALA A 14 -2.16 6.37 -28.43
CA ALA A 14 -0.72 6.42 -28.17
C ALA A 14 0.02 5.20 -28.74
N VAL A 15 -0.57 4.00 -28.64
CA VAL A 15 0.03 2.78 -29.18
C VAL A 15 -0.01 2.78 -30.71
N SER A 16 -1.13 3.20 -31.32
CA SER A 16 -1.24 3.36 -32.78
C SER A 16 -0.23 4.37 -33.33
N MET A 17 -0.01 5.50 -32.63
CA MET A 17 1.01 6.49 -33.01
C MET A 17 2.42 5.94 -32.87
N ARG A 18 2.68 5.13 -31.83
CA ARG A 18 4.00 4.55 -31.57
C ARG A 18 4.36 3.43 -32.54
N PHE A 19 3.36 2.67 -33.00
CA PHE A 19 3.51 1.53 -33.90
C PHE A 19 2.57 1.64 -35.11
N PRO A 20 2.86 2.53 -36.06
CA PRO A 20 1.95 2.81 -37.18
C PRO A 20 1.78 1.64 -38.17
N SER A 21 2.64 0.62 -38.11
CA SER A 21 2.56 -0.61 -38.91
C SER A 21 1.68 -1.70 -38.30
N LEU A 22 1.23 -1.54 -37.06
CA LEU A 22 0.23 -2.42 -36.44
C LEU A 22 -1.15 -2.03 -37.01
N THR A 23 -1.51 -2.57 -38.16
CA THR A 23 -2.75 -2.21 -38.88
C THR A 23 -3.89 -3.19 -38.68
N SER A 24 -3.74 -4.17 -37.79
CA SER A 24 -4.79 -5.14 -37.51
C SER A 24 -5.54 -4.71 -36.25
N THR A 25 -6.66 -4.01 -36.43
CA THR A 25 -7.56 -3.61 -35.34
C THR A 25 -7.98 -4.81 -34.48
N THR A 26 -8.02 -6.02 -35.07
CA THR A 26 -8.28 -7.27 -34.34
C THR A 26 -7.13 -7.69 -33.43
N TYR A 27 -5.87 -7.47 -33.82
CA TYR A 27 -4.72 -7.76 -32.94
C TYR A 27 -4.78 -6.91 -31.66
N PHE A 28 -5.06 -5.60 -31.80
CA PHE A 28 -5.24 -4.75 -30.63
C PHE A 28 -6.44 -5.18 -29.79
N GLN A 29 -7.55 -5.52 -30.41
CA GLN A 29 -8.75 -5.96 -29.71
C GLN A 29 -8.52 -7.27 -28.94
N GLU A 30 -7.84 -8.25 -29.54
CA GLU A 30 -7.45 -9.50 -28.89
C GLU A 30 -6.48 -9.25 -27.73
N VAL A 31 -5.42 -8.46 -27.95
CA VAL A 31 -4.47 -8.09 -26.90
C VAL A 31 -5.18 -7.39 -25.74
N HIS A 32 -6.10 -6.47 -26.01
CA HIS A 32 -6.90 -5.83 -24.97
C HIS A 32 -7.80 -6.82 -24.23
N GLN A 33 -8.41 -7.79 -24.91
CA GLN A 33 -9.22 -8.83 -24.28
C GLN A 33 -8.42 -9.67 -23.28
N TYR A 34 -7.14 -9.93 -23.54
CA TYR A 34 -6.28 -10.69 -22.63
C TYR A 34 -5.63 -9.83 -21.54
N ILE A 35 -5.07 -8.66 -21.90
CA ILE A 35 -4.30 -7.84 -20.95
C ILE A 35 -5.21 -7.10 -19.97
N THR A 36 -6.40 -6.63 -20.39
CA THR A 36 -7.31 -5.87 -19.52
C THR A 36 -7.74 -6.66 -18.26
N PRO A 37 -8.22 -7.92 -18.34
CA PRO A 37 -8.60 -8.65 -17.14
C PRO A 37 -7.41 -8.96 -16.24
N LEU A 38 -6.23 -9.24 -16.81
CA LEU A 38 -4.99 -9.46 -16.05
C LEU A 38 -4.54 -8.20 -15.31
N ALA A 39 -4.58 -7.03 -15.97
CA ALA A 39 -4.27 -5.76 -15.33
C ALA A 39 -5.21 -5.49 -14.14
N ARG A 40 -6.52 -5.71 -14.32
CA ARG A 40 -7.52 -5.57 -13.24
C ARG A 40 -7.31 -6.58 -12.11
N GLN A 41 -6.87 -7.79 -12.42
CA GLN A 41 -6.54 -8.78 -11.40
C GLN A 41 -5.34 -8.32 -10.57
N MET A 42 -4.28 -7.86 -11.24
CA MET A 42 -3.09 -7.35 -10.57
C MET A 42 -3.40 -6.12 -9.72
N GLU A 43 -4.26 -5.21 -10.19
CA GLU A 43 -4.75 -4.07 -9.40
C GLU A 43 -5.48 -4.52 -8.12
N ARG A 44 -6.32 -5.57 -8.20
CA ARG A 44 -6.99 -6.14 -7.03
C ARG A 44 -6.01 -6.77 -6.05
N GLU A 45 -5.09 -7.60 -6.54
CA GLU A 45 -4.07 -8.23 -5.70
C GLU A 45 -3.18 -7.18 -5.00
N VAL A 46 -2.83 -6.09 -5.69
CA VAL A 46 -2.12 -4.97 -5.10
C VAL A 46 -2.96 -4.28 -4.02
N ALA A 47 -4.25 -4.04 -4.26
CA ALA A 47 -5.14 -3.44 -3.26
C ALA A 47 -5.25 -4.31 -2.00
N ASP A 48 -5.46 -5.61 -2.16
CA ASP A 48 -5.58 -6.57 -1.05
C ASP A 48 -4.27 -6.63 -0.24
N LEU A 49 -3.12 -6.62 -0.91
CA LEU A 49 -1.81 -6.58 -0.24
C LEU A 49 -1.59 -5.27 0.53
N LEU A 50 -2.03 -4.14 -0.04
CA LEU A 50 -1.93 -2.84 0.63
C LEU A 50 -2.85 -2.77 1.85
N GLU A 51 -4.07 -3.29 1.76
CA GLU A 51 -4.99 -3.39 2.90
C GLU A 51 -4.42 -4.31 3.99
N ALA A 52 -3.91 -5.49 3.60
CA ALA A 52 -3.24 -6.40 4.53
C ALA A 52 -2.02 -5.74 5.20
N LYS A 53 -1.30 -4.86 4.51
CA LYS A 53 -0.19 -4.09 5.10
C LYS A 53 -0.67 -3.02 6.09
N GLN A 54 -1.90 -2.52 5.93
CA GLN A 54 -2.49 -1.53 6.84
C GLN A 54 -2.97 -2.11 8.17
N VAL A 55 -2.88 -3.42 8.42
CA VAL A 55 -3.28 -4.03 9.71
C VAL A 55 -2.23 -3.91 10.82
N ILE A 56 -1.04 -3.38 10.49
CA ILE A 56 0.07 -3.21 11.42
C ILE A 56 0.22 -1.73 11.80
N CYS A 57 0.36 -1.48 13.10
CA CYS A 57 0.81 -0.20 13.65
C CYS A 57 2.26 -0.36 14.08
N ALA A 58 3.19 0.16 13.27
CA ALA A 58 4.61 0.06 13.58
C ALA A 58 4.94 1.05 14.69
N TRP A 59 5.59 0.58 15.75
CA TRP A 59 6.03 1.42 16.87
C TRP A 59 7.55 1.44 16.90
N SER A 60 8.14 2.62 17.05
CA SER A 60 9.58 2.81 17.21
C SER A 60 9.88 3.69 18.42
N PRO A 61 11.03 3.49 19.10
CA PRO A 61 11.45 4.42 20.14
C PRO A 61 11.51 5.85 19.59
N ASP A 62 11.01 6.81 20.36
CA ASP A 62 11.21 8.22 20.05
C ASP A 62 12.68 8.59 20.32
N ALA A 63 13.31 9.29 19.37
CA ALA A 63 14.72 9.62 19.47
C ALA A 63 15.02 10.71 20.51
N ASN A 64 14.02 11.48 20.92
CA ASN A 64 14.18 12.66 21.77
C ASN A 64 13.59 12.46 23.17
N ILE A 65 12.75 11.45 23.36
CA ILE A 65 12.02 11.23 24.62
C ILE A 65 12.23 9.79 25.09
N GLU A 66 12.92 9.65 26.22
CA GLU A 66 13.14 8.35 26.87
C GLU A 66 11.81 7.68 27.22
N SER A 67 11.81 6.34 27.16
CA SER A 67 10.63 5.49 27.45
C SER A 67 9.38 5.85 26.64
N THR A 68 9.53 6.56 25.53
CA THR A 68 8.43 6.99 24.66
C THR A 68 8.58 6.35 23.30
N TRP A 69 7.45 5.92 22.75
CA TRP A 69 7.37 5.21 21.48
C TRP A 69 6.42 5.93 20.54
N ALA A 70 6.92 6.25 19.34
CA ALA A 70 6.13 6.81 18.27
C ALA A 70 5.48 5.69 17.47
N SER A 71 4.17 5.81 17.26
CA SER A 71 3.38 4.87 16.47
C SER A 71 3.16 5.38 15.05
N SER A 72 3.06 4.47 14.07
CA SER A 72 2.84 4.82 12.67
C SER A 72 1.44 5.40 12.40
N CYS A 73 0.54 5.34 13.38
CA CYS A 73 -0.75 6.03 13.32
C CYS A 73 -0.71 7.48 13.85
N GLY A 74 0.43 7.95 14.33
CA GLY A 74 0.64 9.36 14.72
C GLY A 74 0.59 9.63 16.23
N GLU A 75 0.35 8.61 17.05
CA GLU A 75 0.32 8.76 18.51
C GLU A 75 1.68 8.47 19.16
N LEU A 76 1.93 9.11 20.30
CA LEU A 76 3.07 8.87 21.18
C LEU A 76 2.63 8.12 22.45
N TRP A 77 3.40 7.11 22.84
CA TRP A 77 3.11 6.29 24.02
C TRP A 77 4.30 6.30 24.96
N SER A 78 4.14 6.92 26.13
CA SER A 78 5.15 6.92 27.19
C SER A 78 4.83 5.86 28.23
N PHE A 79 5.84 5.07 28.59
CA PHE A 79 5.74 4.04 29.62
C PHE A 79 6.40 4.55 30.90
N ILE A 80 5.68 4.43 32.03
CA ILE A 80 6.22 4.80 33.35
C ILE A 80 7.30 3.80 33.75
N ASP A 81 7.04 2.51 33.52
CA ASP A 81 7.97 1.41 33.81
C ASP A 81 8.05 0.47 32.60
N GLY A 82 9.29 0.19 32.17
CA GLY A 82 9.60 -0.75 31.10
C GLY A 82 9.24 -0.27 29.69
N ASP A 83 9.21 -1.23 28.75
CA ASP A 83 8.95 -0.99 27.33
C ASP A 83 7.61 -1.61 26.86
N PRO A 84 7.21 -1.45 25.59
CA PRO A 84 5.99 -2.04 25.07
C PRO A 84 5.91 -3.57 25.20
N LYS A 85 7.05 -4.28 25.10
CA LYS A 85 7.13 -5.75 25.18
C LYS A 85 6.92 -6.20 26.63
N GLU A 86 7.54 -5.54 27.59
CA GLU A 86 7.36 -5.80 29.04
C GLU A 86 5.92 -5.51 29.48
N ASN A 87 5.31 -4.47 28.89
CA ASN A 87 3.91 -4.11 29.11
C ASN A 87 2.92 -4.93 28.26
N ARG A 88 3.40 -5.94 27.52
CA ARG A 88 2.59 -6.90 26.73
C ARG A 88 1.70 -6.24 25.68
N VAL A 89 2.13 -5.11 25.13
CA VAL A 89 1.38 -4.39 24.11
C VAL A 89 1.33 -5.23 22.83
N SER A 90 0.10 -5.61 22.45
CA SER A 90 -0.17 -6.42 21.26
C SER A 90 -0.95 -5.65 20.19
N PHE A 91 -1.75 -4.66 20.60
CA PHE A 91 -2.58 -3.83 19.73
C PHE A 91 -2.44 -2.36 20.13
N CYS A 92 -2.51 -1.46 19.15
CA CYS A 92 -2.40 -0.04 19.39
C CYS A 92 -3.69 0.47 20.04
N HIS A 93 -3.58 1.17 21.18
CA HIS A 93 -4.73 1.69 21.92
C HIS A 93 -5.53 2.75 21.16
N HIS A 94 -4.94 3.41 20.16
CA HIS A 94 -5.64 4.40 19.34
C HIS A 94 -6.32 3.78 18.11
N CYS A 95 -5.55 3.11 17.24
CA CYS A 95 -6.08 2.65 15.95
C CYS A 95 -6.52 1.18 15.93
N GLY A 96 -6.36 0.43 17.03
CA GLY A 96 -6.78 -0.97 17.18
C GLY A 96 -5.96 -2.00 16.38
N LYS A 97 -5.05 -1.56 15.52
CA LYS A 97 -4.18 -2.41 14.69
C LYS A 97 -3.14 -3.14 15.51
N ARG A 98 -2.67 -4.30 15.03
CA ARG A 98 -1.63 -5.10 15.70
C ARG A 98 -0.32 -4.31 15.74
N VAL A 99 0.36 -4.30 16.88
CA VAL A 99 1.63 -3.59 17.04
C VAL A 99 2.78 -4.43 16.49
N GLU A 100 3.66 -3.78 15.73
CA GLU A 100 4.97 -4.32 15.34
C GLU A 100 6.07 -3.37 15.85
N LEU A 101 6.96 -3.87 16.69
CA LEU A 101 8.05 -3.06 17.24
C LEU A 101 9.20 -2.98 16.21
N LYS A 102 9.62 -1.77 15.87
CA LYS A 102 10.77 -1.47 15.03
C LYS A 102 11.89 -0.94 15.94
N GLY A 103 12.92 -1.76 16.16
CA GLY A 103 14.17 -1.33 16.81
C GLY A 103 14.27 -1.53 18.33
N GLY A 104 13.64 -2.56 18.90
CA GLY A 104 13.89 -2.99 20.29
C GLY A 104 14.34 -4.46 20.34
N ALA A 105 15.42 -4.74 21.08
CA ALA A 105 15.83 -6.10 21.46
C ALA A 105 15.06 -6.52 22.72
#